data_AF-A0A9Q4T2Z3-F1
#
_entry.id   AF-A0A9Q4T2Z3-F1
#
_cell.length_a   1.000
_cell.length_b   1.000
_cell.length_c   1.000
_cell.angle_alpha   90.00
_cell.angle_beta   90.00
_cell.angle_gamma   90.00
#
_symmetry.space_group_name_H-M   'P 1'
#
loop_
_entity.id
_entity.type
_entity.pdbx_description
1 polymer ?
#
loop_
_entity_poly.entity_id
_entity_poly.type
_entity_poly.pdbx_seq_one_letter_code
_entity_poly.pdbx_strand_id
1 'polypeptide(L)'
;MSTLELVTVALARQPQEKARVAAFLESHQLGMDEDVTHVVIALAQGGIAGCAGLAGNVIKGVAVDERWRGENLSARLLVEVENLAMSLGHFHLFLCTRPYHLERFRRCGFWPLAQCDDIAALLENTPSGIRRYCQQLGRLKQPGERIGAVVMNANPFTLGHRFLAEQAARESDWLHLFVVREEASFFPYRERLAMVRAGVAHLPNVTVHEGSAYLISRATFPGYFLKERGLVDKAWSGLDLQIFRRYIAPALGITQRFVGSEPFCPVTRAYNQAMHAWLERVPMSAAPVGVIEIPRLSHAAGEAISASEVRRLLRAQRFASIRERVPESTWTLLAQRYCAEVA
;
A
#
# COMPACT_ATOMS: atom_id res chain seq x y z
N MET A 1 -16.28 -24.12 33.47
CA MET A 1 -15.62 -23.12 32.62
C MET A 1 -15.09 -23.85 31.41
N SER A 2 -15.61 -23.55 30.22
CA SER A 2 -15.11 -24.17 28.99
C SER A 2 -13.68 -23.70 28.73
N THR A 3 -12.73 -24.62 28.56
CA THR A 3 -11.32 -24.29 28.32
C THR A 3 -11.15 -23.69 26.93
N LEU A 4 -10.77 -22.41 26.87
CA LEU A 4 -10.40 -21.72 25.64
C LEU A 4 -8.90 -21.89 25.40
N GLU A 5 -8.54 -22.59 24.33
CA GLU A 5 -7.14 -22.80 23.90
C GLU A 5 -6.81 -21.86 22.74
N LEU A 6 -5.64 -21.22 22.77
CA LEU A 6 -5.16 -20.34 21.69
C LEU A 6 -3.98 -21.03 21.00
N VAL A 7 -4.06 -21.15 19.67
CA VAL A 7 -3.05 -21.85 18.86
C VAL A 7 -2.66 -20.98 17.67
N THR A 8 -1.37 -20.90 17.37
CA THR A 8 -0.85 -20.26 16.16
C THR A 8 -0.67 -21.28 15.04
N VAL A 9 -1.25 -21.00 13.88
CA VAL A 9 -1.17 -21.82 12.68
C VAL A 9 -0.38 -21.09 11.59
N ALA A 10 0.71 -21.70 11.14
CA ALA A 10 1.42 -21.30 9.92
C ALA A 10 0.74 -21.94 8.71
N LEU A 11 -0.04 -21.16 7.96
CA LEU A 11 -1.00 -21.67 6.97
C LEU A 11 -0.34 -22.43 5.81
N ALA A 12 0.86 -22.01 5.40
CA ALA A 12 1.62 -22.66 4.33
C ALA A 12 1.97 -24.13 4.65
N ARG A 13 1.99 -24.51 5.94
CA ARG A 13 2.35 -25.86 6.40
C ARG A 13 1.13 -26.69 6.80
N GLN A 14 -0.06 -26.10 6.85
CA GLN A 14 -1.26 -26.72 7.42
C GLN A 14 -2.50 -26.44 6.56
N PRO A 15 -2.62 -27.08 5.38
CA PRO A 15 -3.71 -26.80 4.43
C PRO A 15 -5.10 -27.16 4.99
N GLN A 16 -5.19 -28.18 5.85
CA GLN A 16 -6.44 -28.55 6.51
C GLN A 16 -6.92 -27.45 7.47
N GLU A 17 -6.01 -26.89 8.29
CA GLU A 17 -6.34 -25.76 9.16
C GLU A 17 -6.68 -24.51 8.36
N LYS A 18 -5.98 -24.25 7.24
CA LYS A 18 -6.35 -23.16 6.32
C LYS A 18 -7.80 -23.28 5.87
N ALA A 19 -8.24 -24.48 5.45
CA ALA A 19 -9.62 -24.73 5.04
C ALA A 19 -10.62 -24.53 6.19
N ARG A 20 -10.29 -24.99 7.41
CA ARG A 20 -11.13 -24.80 8.61
C ARG A 20 -11.31 -23.32 8.95
N VAL A 21 -10.22 -22.55 8.92
CA VAL A 21 -10.26 -21.10 9.17
C VAL A 21 -11.05 -20.37 8.07
N ALA A 22 -10.85 -20.73 6.80
CA ALA A 22 -11.61 -20.15 5.69
C ALA A 22 -13.12 -20.37 5.86
N ALA A 23 -13.54 -21.59 6.18
CA ALA A 23 -14.95 -21.90 6.45
C ALA A 23 -15.51 -21.12 7.66
N PHE A 24 -14.70 -20.94 8.71
CA PHE A 24 -15.09 -20.13 9.88
C PHE A 24 -15.24 -18.65 9.54
N LEU A 25 -14.33 -18.08 8.74
CA LEU A 25 -14.44 -16.70 8.28
C LEU A 25 -15.68 -16.51 7.40
N GLU A 26 -15.96 -17.46 6.50
CA GLU A 26 -17.13 -17.41 5.61
C GLU A 26 -18.45 -17.42 6.39
N SER A 27 -18.56 -18.22 7.46
CA SER A 27 -19.74 -18.21 8.33
C SER A 27 -19.94 -16.88 9.07
N HIS A 28 -18.89 -16.06 9.16
CA HIS A 28 -18.91 -14.70 9.71
C HIS A 28 -18.90 -13.61 8.63
N GLN A 29 -19.21 -13.97 7.37
CA GLN A 29 -19.27 -13.05 6.22
C GLN A 29 -17.92 -12.39 5.89
N LEU A 30 -16.82 -13.04 6.23
CA LEU A 30 -15.46 -12.64 5.88
C LEU A 30 -14.86 -13.68 4.92
N GLY A 31 -14.06 -13.23 3.95
CA GLY A 31 -13.21 -14.13 3.17
C GLY A 31 -11.91 -14.45 3.90
N MET A 32 -11.06 -15.23 3.24
CA MET A 32 -9.67 -15.41 3.63
C MET A 32 -8.77 -14.85 2.53
N ASP A 33 -7.89 -13.91 2.87
CA ASP A 33 -6.91 -13.41 1.90
C ASP A 33 -5.79 -14.44 1.70
N GLU A 34 -5.32 -14.58 0.45
CA GLU A 34 -4.22 -15.49 0.09
C GLU A 34 -2.85 -15.06 0.65
N ASP A 35 -2.70 -13.79 1.03
CA ASP A 35 -1.47 -13.25 1.60
C ASP A 35 -1.37 -13.42 3.13
N VAL A 36 -2.41 -13.97 3.77
CA VAL A 36 -2.36 -14.32 5.20
C VAL A 36 -1.39 -15.49 5.37
N THR A 37 -0.37 -15.27 6.18
CA THR A 37 0.70 -16.25 6.42
C THR A 37 0.48 -17.05 7.69
N HIS A 38 -0.04 -16.39 8.73
CA HIS A 38 -0.29 -16.98 10.04
C HIS A 38 -1.68 -16.62 10.54
N VAL A 39 -2.27 -17.48 11.35
CA VAL A 39 -3.55 -17.23 12.03
C VAL A 39 -3.44 -17.68 13.48
N VAL A 40 -3.87 -16.83 14.41
CA VAL A 40 -4.17 -17.25 15.78
C VAL A 40 -5.62 -17.72 15.81
N ILE A 41 -5.84 -18.94 16.30
CA ILE A 41 -7.15 -19.58 16.41
C ILE A 41 -7.45 -19.79 17.89
N ALA A 42 -8.65 -19.41 18.31
CA ALA A 42 -9.23 -19.83 19.58
C ALA A 42 -10.07 -21.08 19.37
N LEU A 43 -9.76 -22.15 20.10
CA LEU A 43 -10.49 -23.41 20.09
C LEU A 43 -11.35 -23.52 21.35
N ALA A 44 -12.60 -23.90 21.18
CA ALA A 44 -13.50 -24.25 22.27
C ALA A 44 -14.50 -25.32 21.82
N GLN A 45 -14.80 -26.28 22.70
CA GLN A 45 -15.80 -27.34 22.46
C GLN A 45 -15.59 -28.10 21.12
N GLY A 46 -14.32 -28.33 20.74
CA GLY A 46 -13.96 -29.04 19.51
C GLY A 46 -14.05 -28.21 18.22
N GLY A 47 -14.39 -26.93 18.30
CA GLY A 47 -14.52 -26.03 17.14
C GLY A 47 -13.72 -24.72 17.29
N ILE A 48 -13.68 -23.95 16.21
CA ILE A 48 -13.12 -22.59 16.21
C ILE A 48 -14.13 -21.65 16.87
N ALA A 49 -13.71 -21.01 17.96
CA ALA A 49 -14.46 -19.96 18.67
C ALA A 49 -14.10 -18.55 18.16
N GLY A 50 -12.93 -18.40 17.55
CA GLY A 50 -12.49 -17.14 16.95
C GLY A 50 -11.15 -17.26 16.26
N CYS A 51 -10.81 -16.28 15.43
CA CYS A 51 -9.51 -16.19 14.78
C CYS A 51 -9.06 -14.75 14.54
N ALA A 52 -7.75 -14.59 14.35
CA ALA A 52 -7.11 -13.37 13.86
C ALA A 52 -5.92 -13.74 12.96
N GLY A 53 -5.96 -13.32 11.71
CA GLY A 53 -4.91 -13.55 10.71
C GLY A 53 -3.86 -12.44 10.67
N LEU A 54 -2.67 -12.78 10.20
CA LEU A 54 -1.53 -11.88 10.02
C LEU A 54 -0.94 -12.02 8.61
N ALA A 55 -0.87 -10.90 7.90
CA ALA A 55 -0.20 -10.73 6.60
C ALA A 55 0.85 -9.62 6.73
N GLY A 56 2.12 -9.98 6.85
CA GLY A 56 3.19 -9.02 7.18
C GLY A 56 2.87 -8.25 8.47
N ASN A 57 2.75 -6.93 8.37
CA ASN A 57 2.39 -6.06 9.48
C ASN A 57 0.89 -5.72 9.55
N VAL A 58 0.01 -6.51 8.92
CA VAL A 58 -1.43 -6.25 8.87
C VAL A 58 -2.23 -7.39 9.47
N ILE A 59 -3.06 -7.05 10.45
CA ILE A 59 -4.03 -7.94 11.06
C ILE A 59 -5.26 -8.00 10.16
N LYS A 60 -5.64 -9.22 9.80
CA LYS A 60 -6.69 -9.55 8.85
C LYS A 60 -7.65 -10.58 9.44
N GLY A 61 -8.89 -10.61 8.96
CA GLY A 61 -9.85 -11.68 9.27
C GLY A 61 -10.10 -11.88 10.78
N VAL A 62 -10.32 -10.81 11.54
CA VAL A 62 -10.63 -10.94 12.98
C VAL A 62 -12.09 -11.30 13.16
N ALA A 63 -12.37 -12.53 13.58
CA ALA A 63 -13.73 -13.05 13.77
C ALA A 63 -13.87 -13.75 15.13
N VAL A 64 -15.02 -13.59 15.77
CA VAL A 64 -15.37 -14.27 17.03
C VAL A 64 -16.82 -14.71 16.96
N ASP A 65 -17.03 -16.00 17.25
CA ASP A 65 -18.33 -16.63 17.34
C ASP A 65 -19.18 -15.98 18.43
N GLU A 66 -20.47 -15.78 18.14
CA GLU A 66 -21.38 -15.02 19.00
C GLU A 66 -21.44 -15.55 20.43
N ARG A 67 -21.34 -16.88 20.58
CA ARG A 67 -21.36 -17.58 21.87
C ARG A 67 -20.19 -17.21 22.78
N TRP A 68 -19.11 -16.67 22.21
CA TRP A 68 -17.86 -16.38 22.91
C TRP A 68 -17.52 -14.88 22.95
N ARG A 69 -18.43 -14.00 22.49
CA ARG A 69 -18.20 -12.55 22.49
C ARG A 69 -18.09 -11.95 23.90
N GLY A 70 -18.69 -12.59 24.92
CA GLY A 70 -18.65 -12.14 26.31
C GLY A 70 -17.34 -12.40 27.07
N GLU A 71 -16.47 -13.27 26.55
CA GLU A 71 -15.24 -13.75 27.22
C GLU A 71 -14.01 -12.88 26.92
N ASN A 72 -14.21 -11.64 26.46
CA ASN A 72 -13.16 -10.75 25.95
C ASN A 72 -12.25 -11.42 24.89
N LEU A 73 -12.77 -12.42 24.17
CA LEU A 73 -11.99 -13.28 23.29
C LEU A 73 -11.32 -12.50 22.15
N SER A 74 -11.97 -11.44 21.69
CA SER A 74 -11.41 -10.58 20.65
C SER A 74 -10.14 -9.86 21.08
N ALA A 75 -10.10 -9.34 22.31
CA ALA A 75 -8.91 -8.69 22.82
C ALA A 75 -7.79 -9.72 23.04
N ARG A 76 -8.12 -10.93 23.52
CA ARG A 76 -7.14 -12.03 23.67
C ARG A 76 -6.53 -12.42 22.33
N LEU A 77 -7.35 -12.61 21.29
CA LEU A 77 -6.87 -12.89 19.93
C LEU A 77 -5.98 -11.77 19.38
N LEU A 78 -6.32 -10.50 19.64
CA LEU A 78 -5.51 -9.36 19.22
C LEU A 78 -4.16 -9.33 19.93
N VAL A 79 -4.12 -9.56 21.24
CA VAL A 79 -2.85 -9.64 21.99
C VAL A 79 -1.95 -10.76 21.45
N GLU A 80 -2.51 -11.94 21.19
CA GLU A 80 -1.72 -13.05 20.65
C GLU A 80 -1.20 -12.78 19.24
N VAL A 81 -2.01 -12.19 18.35
CA VAL A 81 -1.55 -11.87 17.00
C VAL A 81 -0.53 -10.71 17.00
N GLU A 82 -0.64 -9.78 17.94
CA GLU A 82 0.35 -8.71 18.16
C GLU A 82 1.67 -9.29 18.67
N ASN A 83 1.64 -10.19 19.65
CA ASN A 83 2.83 -10.89 20.15
C ASN A 83 3.51 -11.70 19.04
N LEU A 84 2.71 -12.42 18.23
CA LEU A 84 3.20 -13.12 17.06
C LEU A 84 3.87 -12.15 16.07
N ALA A 85 3.22 -11.04 15.73
CA ALA A 85 3.76 -10.06 14.81
C ALA A 85 5.08 -9.46 15.35
N MET A 86 5.16 -9.15 16.64
CA MET A 86 6.39 -8.70 17.29
C MET A 86 7.50 -9.75 17.20
N SER A 87 7.20 -11.03 17.41
CA SER A 87 8.19 -12.11 17.29
C SER A 87 8.74 -12.25 15.85
N LEU A 88 7.96 -11.83 14.86
CA LEU A 88 8.34 -11.76 13.45
C LEU A 88 8.99 -10.41 13.05
N GLY A 89 9.21 -9.50 14.02
CA GLY A 89 9.83 -8.19 13.79
C GLY A 89 8.88 -7.09 13.30
N HIS A 90 7.56 -7.31 13.37
CA HIS A 90 6.54 -6.32 13.01
C HIS A 90 5.99 -5.62 14.27
N PHE A 91 6.40 -4.38 14.49
CA PHE A 91 5.99 -3.59 15.68
C PHE A 91 4.88 -2.58 15.41
N HIS A 92 4.82 -2.07 14.18
CA HIS A 92 3.80 -1.12 13.76
C HIS A 92 2.80 -1.82 12.85
N LEU A 93 1.61 -2.06 13.41
CA LEU A 93 0.59 -2.91 12.83
C LEU A 93 -0.59 -2.09 12.35
N PHE A 94 -1.16 -2.55 11.25
CA PHE A 94 -2.40 -2.05 10.71
C PHE A 94 -3.50 -3.07 10.89
N LEU A 95 -4.73 -2.60 11.05
CA LEU A 95 -5.91 -3.43 11.09
C LEU A 95 -6.95 -2.81 10.18
N CYS A 96 -7.46 -3.58 9.23
CA CYS A 96 -8.59 -3.16 8.43
C CYS A 96 -9.85 -3.88 8.93
N THR A 97 -10.95 -3.14 9.03
CA THR A 97 -12.22 -3.64 9.54
C THR A 97 -13.43 -2.97 8.91
N ARG A 98 -14.63 -3.51 9.14
CA ARG A 98 -15.85 -2.79 8.80
C ARG A 98 -16.11 -1.67 9.82
N PRO A 99 -16.61 -0.49 9.40
CA PRO A 99 -16.72 0.67 10.28
C PRO A 99 -17.51 0.46 11.57
N TYR A 100 -18.55 -0.39 11.57
CA TYR A 100 -19.31 -0.70 12.78
C TYR A 100 -18.50 -1.44 13.87
N HIS A 101 -17.30 -1.92 13.57
CA HIS A 101 -16.38 -2.50 14.55
C HIS A 101 -15.37 -1.50 15.14
N LEU A 102 -15.37 -0.24 14.71
CA LEU A 102 -14.36 0.75 15.11
C LEU A 102 -14.24 0.91 16.63
N GLU A 103 -15.35 1.03 17.35
CA GLU A 103 -15.33 1.24 18.80
C GLU A 103 -14.66 0.07 19.53
N ARG A 104 -14.96 -1.16 19.09
CA ARG A 104 -14.37 -2.39 19.64
C ARG A 104 -12.86 -2.41 19.47
N PHE A 105 -12.37 -2.16 18.27
CA PHE A 105 -10.92 -2.16 17.99
C PHE A 105 -10.22 -0.97 18.65
N ARG A 106 -10.90 0.17 18.80
CA ARG A 106 -10.38 1.31 19.58
C ARG A 106 -10.12 0.98 21.04
N ARG A 107 -11.00 0.22 21.68
CA ARG A 107 -10.79 -0.28 23.05
C ARG A 107 -9.65 -1.30 23.13
N CYS A 108 -9.27 -1.91 22.01
CA CYS A 108 -8.15 -2.84 21.89
C CYS A 108 -6.83 -2.18 21.44
N GLY A 109 -6.71 -0.85 21.53
CA GLY A 109 -5.46 -0.15 21.20
C GLY A 109 -5.28 0.27 19.73
N PHE A 110 -6.29 0.08 18.87
CA PHE A 110 -6.23 0.49 17.47
C PHE A 110 -6.87 1.86 17.21
N TRP A 111 -6.17 2.73 16.50
CA TRP A 111 -6.58 4.10 16.26
C TRP A 111 -6.98 4.30 14.79
N PRO A 112 -8.19 4.80 14.49
CA PRO A 112 -8.65 4.98 13.12
C PRO A 112 -7.81 6.01 12.34
N LEU A 113 -7.43 5.66 11.11
CA LEU A 113 -6.71 6.51 10.18
C LEU A 113 -7.63 7.10 9.12
N ALA A 114 -8.41 6.23 8.47
CA ALA A 114 -9.33 6.56 7.39
C ALA A 114 -10.53 5.59 7.37
N GLN A 115 -11.64 6.04 6.78
CA GLN A 115 -12.86 5.25 6.63
C GLN A 115 -13.47 5.53 5.26
N CYS A 116 -13.75 4.48 4.48
CA CYS A 116 -14.46 4.56 3.22
C CYS A 116 -15.90 4.08 3.42
N ASP A 117 -16.83 5.03 3.48
CA ASP A 117 -18.27 4.80 3.69
C ASP A 117 -18.52 3.80 4.84
N ASP A 118 -19.46 2.86 4.66
CA ASP A 118 -19.69 1.70 5.54
C ASP A 118 -18.92 0.44 5.09
N ILE A 119 -17.98 0.61 4.14
CA ILE A 119 -17.30 -0.51 3.48
C ILE A 119 -16.09 -0.96 4.29
N ALA A 120 -15.20 -0.03 4.63
CA ALA A 120 -13.95 -0.35 5.29
C ALA A 120 -13.41 0.83 6.11
N ALA A 121 -12.70 0.51 7.18
CA ALA A 121 -11.90 1.43 7.97
C ALA A 121 -10.52 0.85 8.21
N LEU A 122 -9.50 1.70 8.13
CA LEU A 122 -8.11 1.34 8.41
C LEU A 122 -7.69 1.96 9.74
N LEU A 123 -7.06 1.17 10.59
CA LEU A 123 -6.57 1.55 11.90
C LEU A 123 -5.08 1.18 12.05
N GLU A 124 -4.40 1.84 12.98
CA GLU A 124 -3.04 1.48 13.41
C GLU A 124 -2.95 1.19 14.90
N ASN A 125 -2.02 0.33 15.34
CA ASN A 125 -1.83 -0.07 16.74
C ASN A 125 -1.15 1.00 17.63
N THR A 126 -1.18 2.28 17.22
CA THR A 126 -0.56 3.38 17.98
C THR A 126 -1.29 4.69 17.74
N PRO A 127 -1.50 5.54 18.76
CA PRO A 127 -2.14 6.85 18.58
C PRO A 127 -1.25 7.88 17.88
N SER A 128 0.01 7.55 17.63
CA SER A 128 1.04 8.50 17.20
C SER A 128 1.79 8.09 15.95
N GLY A 129 1.47 6.95 15.34
CA GLY A 129 2.21 6.45 14.17
C GLY A 129 2.18 7.44 13.01
N ILE A 130 0.99 7.75 12.50
CA ILE A 130 0.86 8.65 11.35
C ILE A 130 1.37 10.06 11.70
N ARG A 131 1.17 10.48 12.95
CA ARG A 131 1.65 11.78 13.45
C ARG A 131 3.17 11.87 13.43
N ARG A 132 3.88 10.85 13.90
CA ARG A 132 5.35 10.79 13.86
C ARG A 132 5.86 10.76 12.43
N TYR A 133 5.20 10.02 11.54
CA TYR A 133 5.53 10.03 10.12
C TYR A 133 5.36 11.41 9.49
N CYS A 134 4.24 12.09 9.75
CA CYS A 134 4.02 13.47 9.29
C CYS A 134 5.03 14.46 9.87
N GLN A 135 5.45 14.31 11.13
CA GLN A 135 6.50 15.15 11.72
C GLN A 135 7.85 14.94 11.03
N GLN A 136 8.19 13.72 10.65
CA GLN A 136 9.40 13.42 9.86
C GLN A 136 9.31 14.04 8.47
N LEU A 137 8.18 13.88 7.79
CA LEU A 137 7.94 14.53 6.50
C LEU A 137 8.03 16.05 6.60
N GLY A 138 7.43 16.65 7.63
CA GLY A 138 7.42 18.10 7.83
C GLY A 138 8.81 18.73 7.96
N ARG A 139 9.84 17.95 8.35
CA ARG A 139 11.25 18.42 8.35
C ARG A 139 11.82 18.59 6.94
N LEU A 140 11.21 17.93 5.96
CA LEU A 140 11.57 18.00 4.53
C LEU A 140 10.65 18.94 3.75
N LYS A 141 9.71 19.62 4.42
CA LYS A 141 8.82 20.59 3.79
C LYS A 141 9.63 21.74 3.21
N GLN A 142 9.25 22.18 2.01
CA GLN A 142 9.88 23.29 1.32
C GLN A 142 8.88 24.45 1.16
N PRO A 143 9.36 25.70 1.08
CA PRO A 143 8.51 26.85 0.81
C PRO A 143 8.01 26.83 -0.64
N GLY A 144 6.83 27.40 -0.88
CA GLY A 144 6.22 27.52 -2.20
C GLY A 144 4.69 27.53 -2.13
N GLU A 145 4.06 27.99 -3.20
CA GLU A 145 2.60 28.00 -3.35
C GLU A 145 2.12 26.76 -4.11
N ARG A 146 2.88 26.34 -5.13
CA ARG A 146 2.62 25.15 -5.93
C ARG A 146 3.55 24.02 -5.52
N ILE A 147 3.11 23.23 -4.55
CA ILE A 147 3.88 22.07 -4.08
C ILE A 147 3.27 20.80 -4.68
N GLY A 148 4.06 20.15 -5.52
CA GLY A 148 3.67 18.93 -6.22
C GLY A 148 4.01 17.67 -5.45
N ALA A 149 3.26 16.60 -5.73
CA ALA A 149 3.61 15.25 -5.33
C ALA A 149 3.43 14.26 -6.47
N VAL A 150 4.39 13.33 -6.59
CA VAL A 150 4.29 12.14 -7.45
C VAL A 150 4.50 10.92 -6.58
N VAL A 151 3.69 9.87 -6.80
CA VAL A 151 3.88 8.56 -6.17
C VAL A 151 4.07 7.54 -7.26
N MET A 152 5.18 6.81 -7.25
CA MET A 152 5.49 5.84 -8.30
C MET A 152 6.13 4.55 -7.76
N ASN A 153 5.83 3.43 -8.41
CA ASN A 153 6.49 2.16 -8.11
C ASN A 153 7.86 2.03 -8.79
N ALA A 154 8.04 2.56 -10.01
CA ALA A 154 9.30 2.57 -10.76
C ALA A 154 9.98 1.18 -10.83
N ASN A 155 9.30 0.20 -11.45
CA ASN A 155 9.71 -1.20 -11.50
C ASN A 155 10.03 -1.69 -12.94
N PRO A 156 11.06 -1.16 -13.63
CA PRO A 156 12.08 -0.21 -13.16
C PRO A 156 11.70 1.26 -13.46
N PHE A 157 12.57 2.20 -13.12
CA PHE A 157 12.43 3.61 -13.49
C PHE A 157 12.70 3.80 -14.99
N THR A 158 11.68 4.24 -15.74
CA THR A 158 11.70 4.36 -17.21
C THR A 158 11.73 5.82 -17.66
N LEU A 159 11.95 6.07 -18.95
CA LEU A 159 11.83 7.42 -19.52
C LEU A 159 10.44 8.03 -19.32
N GLY A 160 9.39 7.20 -19.29
CA GLY A 160 8.04 7.65 -18.93
C GLY A 160 7.93 8.17 -17.49
N HIS A 161 8.59 7.52 -16.53
CA HIS A 161 8.65 8.00 -15.15
C HIS A 161 9.47 9.29 -15.03
N ARG A 162 10.61 9.37 -15.74
CA ARG A 162 11.43 10.57 -15.80
C ARG A 162 10.65 11.75 -16.37
N PHE A 163 9.95 11.54 -17.49
CA PHE A 163 9.09 12.54 -18.09
C PHE A 163 8.01 13.03 -17.13
N LEU A 164 7.30 12.13 -16.43
CA LEU A 164 6.32 12.51 -15.41
C LEU A 164 6.95 13.39 -14.31
N ALA A 165 8.12 13.01 -13.80
CA ALA A 165 8.83 13.78 -12.79
C ALA A 165 9.29 15.15 -13.29
N GLU A 166 9.82 15.23 -14.52
CA GLU A 166 10.25 16.48 -15.16
C GLU A 166 9.08 17.45 -15.38
N GLN A 167 7.95 16.94 -15.87
CA GLN A 167 6.73 17.76 -16.05
C GLN A 167 6.18 18.23 -14.70
N ALA A 168 6.06 17.34 -13.71
CA ALA A 168 5.58 17.71 -12.39
C ALA A 168 6.51 18.73 -11.69
N ALA A 169 7.83 18.57 -11.83
CA ALA A 169 8.80 19.50 -11.27
C ALA A 169 8.77 20.86 -11.96
N ARG A 170 8.48 20.92 -13.26
CA ARG A 170 8.34 22.19 -14.00
C ARG A 170 7.12 23.01 -13.57
N GLU A 171 6.02 22.33 -13.22
CA GLU A 171 4.76 22.97 -12.78
C GLU A 171 4.73 23.28 -11.27
N SER A 172 5.75 22.84 -10.53
CA SER A 172 5.82 22.98 -9.06
C SER A 172 6.99 23.87 -8.63
N ASP A 173 6.79 24.65 -7.58
CA ASP A 173 7.89 25.31 -6.86
C ASP A 173 8.80 24.25 -6.21
N TRP A 174 8.18 23.19 -5.68
CA TRP A 174 8.87 21.99 -5.19
C TRP A 174 8.07 20.72 -5.43
N LEU A 175 8.77 19.62 -5.76
CA LEU A 175 8.17 18.31 -5.99
C LEU A 175 8.61 17.28 -4.94
N HIS A 176 7.64 16.69 -4.25
CA HIS A 176 7.85 15.52 -3.39
C HIS A 176 7.58 14.23 -4.16
N LEU A 177 8.62 13.45 -4.43
CA LEU A 177 8.51 12.20 -5.18
C LEU A 177 8.62 11.01 -4.21
N PHE A 178 7.55 10.22 -4.06
CA PHE A 178 7.51 9.03 -3.22
C PHE A 178 7.71 7.75 -4.02
N VAL A 179 8.64 6.90 -3.59
CA VAL A 179 8.88 5.58 -4.18
C VAL A 179 8.15 4.52 -3.37
N VAL A 180 7.21 3.80 -3.97
CA VAL A 180 6.42 2.75 -3.29
C VAL A 180 7.35 1.68 -2.70
N ARG A 181 7.16 1.34 -1.42
CA ARG A 181 8.07 0.44 -0.68
C ARG A 181 7.83 -1.06 -0.89
N GLU A 182 6.71 -1.45 -1.50
CA GLU A 182 6.32 -2.84 -1.69
C GLU A 182 7.40 -3.72 -2.35
N GLU A 183 7.65 -4.90 -1.77
CA GLU A 183 8.66 -5.87 -2.25
C GLU A 183 8.08 -6.89 -3.25
N ALA A 184 6.78 -6.83 -3.57
CA ALA A 184 6.15 -7.66 -4.60
C ALA A 184 6.49 -7.23 -6.05
N SER A 185 7.63 -6.57 -6.24
CA SER A 185 8.11 -6.03 -7.52
C SER A 185 9.17 -6.95 -8.14
N PHE A 186 9.52 -6.72 -9.42
CA PHE A 186 10.57 -7.48 -10.08
C PHE A 186 11.94 -7.04 -9.58
N PHE A 187 12.11 -5.74 -9.36
CA PHE A 187 13.30 -5.16 -8.74
C PHE A 187 13.07 -4.95 -7.24
N PRO A 188 14.05 -5.29 -6.38
CA PRO A 188 14.00 -4.99 -4.96
C PRO A 188 13.79 -3.49 -4.70
N TYR A 189 13.12 -3.14 -3.60
CA TYR A 189 12.85 -1.74 -3.26
C TYR A 189 14.10 -0.84 -3.30
N ARG A 190 15.21 -1.31 -2.72
CA ARG A 190 16.47 -0.55 -2.66
C ARG A 190 16.99 -0.18 -4.05
N GLU A 191 16.84 -1.07 -5.03
CA GLU A 191 17.26 -0.80 -6.40
C GLU A 191 16.31 0.17 -7.09
N ARG A 192 14.99 0.02 -6.90
CA ARG A 192 14.00 0.97 -7.43
C ARG A 192 14.24 2.38 -6.91
N LEU A 193 14.49 2.52 -5.59
CA LEU A 193 14.83 3.79 -4.97
C LEU A 193 16.12 4.38 -5.55
N ALA A 194 17.17 3.57 -5.75
CA ALA A 194 18.42 4.02 -6.35
C ALA A 194 18.22 4.50 -7.80
N MET A 195 17.47 3.74 -8.62
CA MET A 195 17.12 4.11 -9.98
C MET A 195 16.35 5.44 -10.05
N VAL A 196 15.37 5.63 -9.16
CA VAL A 196 14.61 6.89 -9.09
C VAL A 196 15.52 8.05 -8.69
N ARG A 197 16.29 7.93 -7.60
CA ARG A 197 17.21 8.99 -7.13
C ARG A 197 18.19 9.41 -8.23
N ALA A 198 18.82 8.45 -8.91
CA ALA A 198 19.75 8.74 -9.99
C ALA A 198 19.04 9.32 -11.23
N GLY A 199 17.81 8.87 -11.51
CA GLY A 199 17.04 9.31 -12.68
C GLY A 199 16.44 10.72 -12.59
N VAL A 200 16.38 11.31 -11.39
CA VAL A 200 15.89 12.68 -11.16
C VAL A 200 16.93 13.61 -10.55
N ALA A 201 18.19 13.18 -10.41
CA ALA A 201 19.25 13.94 -9.75
C ALA A 201 19.56 15.30 -10.41
N HIS A 202 19.23 15.46 -11.70
CA HIS A 202 19.38 16.71 -12.43
C HIS A 202 18.30 17.75 -12.13
N LEU A 203 17.21 17.36 -11.45
CA LEU A 203 16.11 18.26 -11.12
C LEU A 203 16.40 19.00 -9.80
N PRO A 204 16.48 20.34 -9.81
CA PRO A 204 16.94 21.12 -8.65
C PRO A 204 15.89 21.22 -7.53
N ASN A 205 14.61 21.01 -7.85
CA ASN A 205 13.47 21.24 -6.96
C ASN A 205 12.71 19.96 -6.63
N VAL A 206 13.42 18.84 -6.47
CA VAL A 206 12.82 17.53 -6.16
C VAL A 206 13.39 16.95 -4.88
N THR A 207 12.52 16.48 -3.99
CA THR A 207 12.91 15.61 -2.88
C THR A 207 12.36 14.21 -3.11
N VAL A 208 13.25 13.22 -3.16
CA VAL A 208 12.88 11.80 -3.26
C VAL A 208 12.72 11.20 -1.86
N HIS A 209 11.50 10.78 -1.55
CA HIS A 209 11.12 10.15 -0.29
C HIS A 209 11.15 8.63 -0.42
N GLU A 210 11.58 8.00 0.66
CA GLU A 210 11.32 6.59 0.86
C GLU A 210 9.82 6.35 1.03
N GLY A 211 9.33 5.22 0.50
CA GLY A 211 7.95 4.81 0.71
C GLY A 211 7.69 4.43 2.16
N SER A 212 6.45 4.61 2.60
CA SER A 212 5.99 4.19 3.92
C SER A 212 4.78 3.28 3.81
N ALA A 213 4.40 2.66 4.92
CA ALA A 213 3.17 1.86 5.00
C ALA A 213 1.88 2.70 4.87
N TYR A 214 1.98 4.04 4.85
CA TYR A 214 0.84 4.95 4.72
C TYR A 214 0.53 5.37 3.28
N LEU A 215 1.28 4.88 2.28
CA LEU A 215 1.14 5.34 0.90
C LEU A 215 1.31 4.19 -0.11
N ILE A 216 0.25 3.86 -0.82
CA ILE A 216 0.14 2.80 -1.85
C ILE A 216 0.81 1.52 -1.35
N SER A 217 0.36 1.03 -0.19
CA SER A 217 0.73 -0.29 0.30
C SER A 217 -0.38 -1.27 -0.08
N ARG A 218 -0.09 -2.26 -0.93
CA ARG A 218 -1.10 -3.26 -1.38
C ARG A 218 -1.17 -4.44 -0.42
N ALA A 219 -0.08 -4.77 0.27
CA ALA A 219 -0.09 -5.82 1.30
C ALA A 219 -1.02 -5.48 2.48
N THR A 220 -1.34 -4.20 2.69
CA THR A 220 -2.14 -3.74 3.83
C THR A 220 -3.64 -3.74 3.60
N PHE A 221 -4.12 -4.06 2.39
CA PHE A 221 -5.55 -3.96 2.08
C PHE A 221 -6.23 -5.32 1.88
N PRO A 222 -7.29 -5.58 2.66
CA PRO A 222 -8.07 -6.80 2.55
C PRO A 222 -8.78 -6.99 1.22
N GLY A 223 -8.53 -8.09 0.52
CA GLY A 223 -9.53 -8.63 -0.41
C GLY A 223 -10.71 -9.27 0.32
N TYR A 224 -10.48 -9.74 1.55
CA TYR A 224 -11.41 -10.59 2.26
C TYR A 224 -12.71 -9.94 2.74
N PHE A 225 -12.78 -8.61 2.86
CA PHE A 225 -14.03 -7.95 3.30
C PHE A 225 -15.13 -7.95 2.25
N LEU A 226 -14.76 -8.13 0.98
CA LEU A 226 -15.63 -7.80 -0.15
C LEU A 226 -15.51 -8.89 -1.20
N LYS A 227 -16.60 -9.65 -1.38
CA LYS A 227 -16.70 -10.70 -2.42
C LYS A 227 -16.58 -10.12 -3.84
N GLU A 228 -16.75 -8.80 -3.98
CA GLU A 228 -16.66 -8.06 -5.23
C GLU A 228 -15.33 -7.31 -5.32
N ARG A 229 -14.46 -7.73 -6.25
CA ARG A 229 -13.16 -7.08 -6.52
C ARG A 229 -13.29 -5.56 -6.76
N GLY A 230 -14.38 -5.12 -7.40
CA GLY A 230 -14.62 -3.69 -7.64
C GLY A 230 -14.83 -2.87 -6.36
N LEU A 231 -15.48 -3.43 -5.34
CA LEU A 231 -15.65 -2.78 -4.04
C LEU A 231 -14.33 -2.74 -3.26
N VAL A 232 -13.50 -3.79 -3.35
CA VAL A 232 -12.14 -3.82 -2.78
C VAL A 232 -11.31 -2.67 -3.33
N ASP A 233 -11.26 -2.54 -4.66
CA ASP A 233 -10.45 -1.52 -5.32
C ASP A 233 -10.94 -0.10 -4.97
N LYS A 234 -12.26 0.11 -4.84
CA LYS A 234 -12.85 1.38 -4.40
C LYS A 234 -12.47 1.72 -2.96
N ALA A 235 -12.65 0.78 -2.03
CA ALA A 235 -12.35 0.98 -0.61
C ALA A 235 -10.86 1.23 -0.38
N TRP A 236 -10.02 0.45 -1.07
CA TRP A 236 -8.57 0.61 -1.07
C TRP A 236 -8.17 2.03 -1.49
N SER A 237 -8.62 2.44 -2.68
CA SER A 237 -8.32 3.76 -3.24
C SER A 237 -8.78 4.86 -2.29
N GLY A 238 -9.99 4.75 -1.73
CA GLY A 238 -10.53 5.75 -0.82
C GLY A 238 -9.74 5.91 0.47
N LEU A 239 -9.35 4.80 1.10
CA LEU A 239 -8.58 4.82 2.35
C LEU A 239 -7.17 5.41 2.13
N ASP A 240 -6.47 5.00 1.07
CA ASP A 240 -5.15 5.53 0.72
C ASP A 240 -5.20 7.04 0.41
N LEU A 241 -6.15 7.47 -0.42
CA LEU A 241 -6.29 8.87 -0.83
C LEU A 241 -6.72 9.76 0.34
N GLN A 242 -7.54 9.26 1.25
CA GLN A 242 -7.87 9.96 2.50
C GLN A 242 -6.64 10.16 3.38
N ILE A 243 -5.80 9.13 3.55
CA ILE A 243 -4.56 9.27 4.33
C ILE A 243 -3.65 10.32 3.71
N PHE A 244 -3.50 10.27 2.38
CA PHE A 244 -2.71 11.24 1.65
C PHE A 244 -3.21 12.67 1.87
N ARG A 245 -4.50 12.94 1.61
CA ARG A 245 -5.08 14.29 1.74
C ARG A 245 -5.11 14.77 3.19
N ARG A 246 -5.44 13.91 4.13
CA ARG A 246 -5.62 14.29 5.55
C ARG A 246 -4.31 14.54 6.27
N TYR A 247 -3.26 13.78 5.94
CA TYR A 247 -2.05 13.74 6.75
C TYR A 247 -0.78 14.09 5.95
N ILE A 248 -0.55 13.45 4.82
CA ILE A 248 0.70 13.58 4.06
C ILE A 248 0.77 14.95 3.37
N ALA A 249 -0.31 15.36 2.70
CA ALA A 249 -0.34 16.61 1.97
C ALA A 249 -0.13 17.84 2.88
N PRO A 250 -0.85 17.99 4.01
CA PRO A 250 -0.61 19.10 4.93
C PRO A 250 0.79 19.11 5.54
N ALA A 251 1.37 17.94 5.84
CA ALA A 251 2.70 17.83 6.43
C ALA A 251 3.79 18.42 5.52
N LEU A 252 3.63 18.30 4.20
CA LEU A 252 4.57 18.80 3.20
C LEU A 252 4.10 20.07 2.49
N GLY A 253 2.88 20.55 2.78
CA GLY A 253 2.27 21.66 2.06
C GLY A 253 1.87 21.33 0.62
N ILE A 254 1.69 20.05 0.27
CA ILE A 254 1.33 19.61 -1.09
C ILE A 254 -0.03 20.17 -1.48
N THR A 255 -0.07 20.87 -2.61
CA THR A 255 -1.28 21.44 -3.20
C THR A 255 -1.72 20.69 -4.45
N GLN A 256 -0.82 19.94 -5.09
CA GLN A 256 -1.10 19.22 -6.32
C GLN A 256 -0.51 17.80 -6.31
N ARG A 257 -1.25 16.83 -6.84
CA ARG A 257 -0.77 15.47 -7.06
C ARG A 257 -0.77 15.17 -8.56
N PHE A 258 0.39 14.81 -9.07
CA PHE A 258 0.60 14.48 -10.47
C PHE A 258 0.57 12.97 -10.67
N VAL A 259 -0.09 12.52 -11.72
CA VAL A 259 -0.16 11.11 -12.11
C VAL A 259 -0.08 10.98 -13.62
N GLY A 260 0.54 9.90 -14.11
CA GLY A 260 0.50 9.59 -15.54
C GLY A 260 -0.86 9.01 -15.91
N SER A 261 -1.41 9.39 -17.07
CA SER A 261 -2.62 8.76 -17.59
C SER A 261 -2.40 7.26 -17.80
N GLU A 262 -3.43 6.43 -17.61
CA GLU A 262 -3.33 4.97 -17.78
C GLU A 262 -4.65 4.40 -18.30
N PRO A 263 -4.88 4.45 -19.62
CA PRO A 263 -6.13 3.95 -20.21
C PRO A 263 -6.15 2.42 -20.35
N PHE A 264 -5.01 1.73 -20.22
CA PHE A 264 -4.91 0.30 -20.54
C PHE A 264 -4.99 -0.60 -19.32
N CYS A 265 -4.68 -0.10 -18.12
CA CYS A 265 -4.86 -0.84 -16.86
C CYS A 265 -6.14 -0.40 -16.14
N PRO A 266 -7.21 -1.23 -16.10
CA PRO A 266 -8.47 -0.88 -15.46
C PRO A 266 -8.33 -0.47 -13.99
N VAL A 267 -7.50 -1.17 -13.22
CA VAL A 267 -7.26 -0.89 -11.79
C VAL A 267 -6.59 0.48 -11.60
N THR A 268 -5.55 0.77 -12.39
CA THR A 268 -4.84 2.06 -12.28
C THR A 268 -5.73 3.21 -12.74
N ARG A 269 -6.52 3.01 -13.80
CA ARG A 269 -7.52 3.99 -14.26
C ARG A 269 -8.56 4.29 -13.19
N ALA A 270 -9.10 3.25 -12.54
CA ALA A 270 -10.05 3.42 -11.44
C ALA A 270 -9.43 4.18 -10.26
N TYR A 271 -8.16 3.91 -9.95
CA TYR A 271 -7.43 4.65 -8.91
C TYR A 271 -7.21 6.13 -9.29
N ASN A 272 -6.87 6.45 -10.56
CA ASN A 272 -6.79 7.84 -11.04
C ASN A 272 -8.15 8.56 -10.93
N GLN A 273 -9.25 7.91 -11.32
CA GLN A 273 -10.60 8.45 -11.17
C GLN A 273 -10.96 8.69 -9.70
N ALA A 274 -10.60 7.75 -8.82
CA ALA A 274 -10.77 7.90 -7.38
C ALA A 274 -9.94 9.06 -6.84
N MET A 275 -8.75 9.32 -7.38
CA MET A 275 -7.90 10.45 -7.02
C MET A 275 -8.62 11.78 -7.22
N HIS A 276 -9.21 12.01 -8.39
CA HIS A 276 -10.06 13.19 -8.66
C HIS A 276 -11.28 13.29 -7.75
N ALA A 277 -11.83 12.17 -7.28
CA ALA A 277 -12.95 12.20 -6.33
C ALA A 277 -12.46 12.60 -4.92
N TRP A 278 -11.55 11.82 -4.34
CA TRP A 278 -11.14 11.93 -2.94
C TRP A 278 -10.24 13.13 -2.66
N LEU A 279 -9.37 13.50 -3.59
CA LEU A 279 -8.44 14.60 -3.38
C LEU A 279 -9.07 15.97 -3.62
N GLU A 280 -9.99 16.08 -4.57
CA GLU A 280 -10.55 17.38 -4.99
C GLU A 280 -11.97 17.62 -4.48
N ARG A 281 -12.85 16.61 -4.53
CA ARG A 281 -14.31 16.81 -4.45
C ARG A 281 -14.95 16.33 -3.15
N VAL A 282 -14.50 15.22 -2.59
CA VAL A 282 -15.10 14.66 -1.36
C VAL A 282 -14.88 15.65 -0.20
N PRO A 283 -15.92 16.03 0.57
CA PRO A 283 -15.75 16.89 1.73
C PRO A 283 -14.85 16.26 2.79
N MET A 284 -13.79 16.96 3.17
CA MET A 284 -12.87 16.55 4.25
C MET A 284 -12.38 17.80 4.99
N SER A 285 -11.97 17.65 6.24
CA SER A 285 -11.40 18.75 7.04
C SER A 285 -10.09 19.29 6.46
N ALA A 286 -9.36 18.48 5.71
CA ALA A 286 -8.14 18.90 5.02
C ALA A 286 -8.46 19.57 3.68
N ALA A 287 -7.62 20.55 3.31
CA ALA A 287 -7.73 21.26 2.05
C ALA A 287 -7.75 20.29 0.84
N PRO A 288 -8.46 20.64 -0.24
CA PRO A 288 -8.37 19.90 -1.50
C PRO A 288 -6.94 19.87 -2.03
N VAL A 289 -6.59 18.77 -2.71
CA VAL A 289 -5.35 18.64 -3.46
C VAL A 289 -5.72 18.47 -4.93
N GLY A 290 -5.29 19.40 -5.79
CA GLY A 290 -5.55 19.35 -7.23
C GLY A 290 -4.90 18.14 -7.87
N VAL A 291 -5.58 17.47 -8.80
CA VAL A 291 -5.07 16.27 -9.47
C VAL A 291 -4.77 16.61 -10.92
N ILE A 292 -3.54 16.36 -11.34
CA ILE A 292 -3.07 16.66 -12.70
C ILE A 292 -2.64 15.36 -13.37
N GLU A 293 -3.42 14.95 -14.37
CA GLU A 293 -3.07 13.81 -15.23
C GLU A 293 -2.16 14.25 -16.38
N ILE A 294 -0.95 13.71 -16.42
CA ILE A 294 0.03 13.95 -17.48
C ILE A 294 -0.11 12.86 -18.55
N PRO A 295 -0.30 13.21 -19.84
CA PRO A 295 -0.34 12.24 -20.93
C PRO A 295 0.93 11.39 -20.97
N ARG A 296 0.79 10.09 -21.25
CA ARG A 296 1.93 9.19 -21.37
C ARG A 296 2.87 9.58 -22.50
N LEU A 297 4.17 9.43 -22.24
CA LEU A 297 5.19 9.45 -23.26
C LEU A 297 5.10 8.17 -24.11
N SER A 298 4.87 8.35 -25.41
CA SER A 298 4.85 7.28 -26.41
C SER A 298 6.05 7.40 -27.36
N HIS A 299 6.52 6.27 -27.89
CA HIS A 299 7.44 6.28 -29.02
C HIS A 299 6.76 6.85 -30.28
N ALA A 300 7.55 7.24 -31.28
CA ALA A 300 7.05 7.74 -32.58
C ALA A 300 6.08 6.77 -33.29
N ALA A 301 6.14 5.47 -32.98
CA ALA A 301 5.25 4.43 -33.50
C ALA A 301 3.97 4.20 -32.65
N GLY A 302 3.71 5.04 -31.63
CA GLY A 302 2.49 4.97 -30.80
C GLY A 302 2.56 4.02 -29.60
N GLU A 303 3.62 3.23 -29.43
CA GLU A 303 3.80 2.38 -28.25
C GLU A 303 4.21 3.20 -27.02
N ALA A 304 3.44 3.10 -25.93
CA ALA A 304 3.78 3.75 -24.66
C ALA A 304 5.04 3.14 -24.03
N ILE A 305 5.93 3.99 -23.48
CA ILE A 305 7.09 3.51 -22.72
C ILE A 305 6.61 2.94 -21.38
N SER A 306 6.58 1.60 -21.27
CA SER A 306 6.09 0.91 -20.07
C SER A 306 7.19 0.13 -19.36
N ALA A 307 7.13 0.13 -18.02
CA ALA A 307 8.03 -0.68 -17.20
C ALA A 307 7.84 -2.19 -17.42
N SER A 308 6.62 -2.62 -17.73
CA SER A 308 6.33 -4.03 -18.05
C SER A 308 7.07 -4.51 -19.28
N GLU A 309 7.18 -3.66 -20.31
CA GLU A 309 7.94 -3.98 -21.50
C GLU A 309 9.44 -4.07 -21.22
N VAL A 310 9.98 -3.16 -20.41
CA VAL A 310 11.39 -3.24 -19.97
C VAL A 310 11.68 -4.57 -19.26
N ARG A 311 10.79 -5.03 -18.37
CA ARG A 311 10.95 -6.33 -17.71
C ARG A 311 10.88 -7.50 -18.70
N ARG A 312 10.03 -7.43 -19.73
CA ARG A 312 9.96 -8.44 -20.80
C ARG A 312 11.26 -8.49 -21.60
N LEU A 313 11.80 -7.34 -21.99
CA LEU A 313 13.08 -7.22 -22.71
C LEU A 313 14.26 -7.70 -21.87
N LEU A 314 14.25 -7.42 -20.56
CA LEU A 314 15.29 -7.88 -19.64
C LEU A 314 15.34 -9.40 -19.53
N ARG A 315 14.18 -10.06 -19.44
CA ARG A 315 14.09 -11.53 -19.48
C ARG A 315 14.61 -12.11 -20.80
N ALA A 316 14.42 -11.37 -21.89
CA ALA A 316 14.93 -11.73 -23.22
C ALA A 316 16.38 -11.26 -23.47
N GLN A 317 17.07 -10.70 -22.47
CA GLN A 317 18.44 -10.17 -22.55
C GLN A 317 18.65 -9.13 -23.69
N ARG A 318 17.60 -8.39 -24.08
CA ARG A 318 17.66 -7.39 -25.16
C ARG A 318 18.07 -6.00 -24.65
N PHE A 319 19.31 -5.88 -24.16
CA PHE A 319 19.80 -4.65 -23.50
C PHE A 319 19.87 -3.41 -24.38
N ALA A 320 20.12 -3.57 -25.69
CA ALA A 320 20.09 -2.46 -26.64
C ALA A 320 18.69 -1.80 -26.66
N SER A 321 17.63 -2.60 -26.77
CA SER A 321 16.23 -2.12 -26.75
C SER A 321 15.80 -1.57 -25.38
N ILE A 322 16.41 -2.03 -24.28
CA ILE A 322 16.15 -1.46 -22.94
C ILE A 322 16.69 -0.04 -22.86
N ARG A 323 17.87 0.22 -23.44
CA ARG A 323 18.54 1.54 -23.38
C ARG A 323 17.66 2.66 -23.95
N GLU A 324 16.88 2.36 -24.98
CA GLU A 324 15.95 3.29 -25.62
C GLU A 324 14.70 3.64 -24.76
N ARG A 325 14.49 2.93 -23.63
CA ARG A 325 13.25 3.00 -22.84
C ARG A 325 13.49 3.46 -21.40
N VAL A 326 14.73 3.52 -20.95
CA VAL A 326 15.10 3.91 -19.58
C VAL A 326 16.18 5.00 -19.59
N PRO A 327 16.29 5.84 -18.56
CA PRO A 327 17.42 6.75 -18.42
C PRO A 327 18.74 5.99 -18.37
N GLU A 328 19.82 6.62 -18.81
CA GLU A 328 21.17 6.03 -18.80
C GLU A 328 21.58 5.52 -17.40
N SER A 329 21.18 6.21 -16.34
CA SER A 329 21.40 5.79 -14.96
C SER A 329 20.72 4.46 -14.62
N THR A 330 19.46 4.27 -15.04
CA THR A 330 18.76 2.98 -14.91
C THR A 330 19.44 1.93 -15.78
N TRP A 331 19.75 2.24 -17.04
CA TRP A 331 20.36 1.27 -17.96
C TRP A 331 21.69 0.75 -17.41
N THR A 332 22.54 1.64 -16.89
CA THR A 332 23.84 1.29 -16.29
C THR A 332 23.66 0.31 -15.12
N LEU A 333 22.72 0.57 -14.21
CA LEU A 333 22.43 -0.33 -13.08
C LEU A 333 21.94 -1.68 -13.58
N LEU A 334 21.04 -1.70 -14.57
CA LEU A 334 20.52 -2.94 -15.14
C LEU A 334 21.62 -3.76 -15.82
N ALA A 335 22.48 -3.11 -16.61
CA ALA A 335 23.57 -3.77 -17.32
C ALA A 335 24.58 -4.39 -16.34
N GLN A 336 24.93 -3.66 -15.27
CA GLN A 336 25.87 -4.14 -14.26
C GLN A 336 25.36 -5.34 -13.46
N ARG A 337 24.04 -5.44 -13.21
CA ARG A 337 23.48 -6.45 -12.29
C ARG A 337 22.77 -7.61 -12.98
N TYR A 338 22.31 -7.44 -14.21
CA TYR A 338 21.38 -8.37 -14.86
C TYR A 338 21.77 -8.77 -16.29
N CYS A 339 22.88 -8.23 -16.81
CA CYS A 339 23.39 -8.66 -18.11
C CYS A 339 24.21 -9.94 -17.95
N ALA A 340 23.85 -10.98 -18.71
CA ALA A 340 24.53 -12.26 -18.67
C ALA A 340 25.99 -12.23 -19.15
N GLU A 341 26.41 -11.17 -19.85
CA GLU A 341 27.80 -10.99 -20.29
C GLU A 341 28.69 -10.35 -19.20
N VAL A 342 28.09 -9.78 -18.16
CA VAL A 342 28.77 -9.05 -17.07
C VAL A 342 28.71 -9.83 -15.73
N ALA A 343 27.84 -10.85 -15.63
CA ALA A 343 27.70 -11.76 -14.49
C ALA A 343 28.50 -13.05 -14.73
#